data_AF-A0A9D5M006-F1
#
_entry.id   AF-A0A9D5M006-F1
#
_cell.length_a   1.000
_cell.length_b   1.000
_cell.length_c   1.000
_cell.angle_alpha   90.00
_cell.angle_beta   90.00
_cell.angle_gamma   90.00
#
_symmetry.space_group_name_H-M   'P 1'
#
loop_
_entity.id
_entity.type
_entity.pdbx_description
1 polymer ?
#
loop_
_entity_poly.entity_id
_entity_poly.type
_entity_poly.pdbx_seq_one_letter_code
_entity_poly.pdbx_strand_id
1 'polypeptide(L)'
;MNVYDEKTFIERGELVELHSQTPATVYMNGNIVEIVTKRSDSNKLIYCHRQTGNRYYNSKTGTYGSYNKYDKRMDSTDGIRKSLTTLRRIINLNFSGDDSELFLTLTYATWMNDTTRLYEDFNRFKTALRYYYSFEYVCIAEPQGTGSWHMHILLKQSDGNELYIPKSILDKLWPHGFAFVKRLPFVDNFGAYFYARLADADTITPVDDGPVTKSEIKGSRLRFYPAHFRIYRCSRGIKRPKPVKMKYCEARKLVRDYEEVVGYSKKIIHQDSSGEQTVLNVINYEQYKKPRC
;
A
#
# COMPACT_ATOMS: atom_id res chain seq x y z
N MET A 1 -20.96 5.80 38.67
CA MET A 1 -20.41 6.39 37.43
C MET A 1 -19.67 5.28 36.72
N ASN A 2 -20.08 4.93 35.49
CA ASN A 2 -19.29 4.00 34.68
C ASN A 2 -18.04 4.76 34.24
N VAL A 3 -16.88 4.35 34.75
CA VAL A 3 -15.59 4.88 34.31
C VAL A 3 -15.24 4.14 33.03
N TYR A 4 -15.20 4.86 31.92
CA TYR A 4 -14.74 4.27 30.66
C TYR A 4 -13.21 4.34 30.58
N ASP A 5 -12.60 3.39 29.89
CA ASP A 5 -11.18 3.48 29.55
C ASP A 5 -10.97 4.65 28.58
N GLU A 6 -10.11 5.59 29.00
CA GLU A 6 -9.67 6.70 28.15
C GLU A 6 -8.93 6.14 26.94
N LYS A 7 -9.38 6.49 25.73
CA LYS A 7 -8.82 5.92 24.50
C LYS A 7 -8.95 6.85 23.31
N THR A 8 -8.04 6.68 22.35
CA THR A 8 -8.14 7.30 21.02
C THR A 8 -8.33 6.20 19.99
N PHE A 9 -9.34 6.36 19.13
CA PHE A 9 -9.64 5.39 18.08
C PHE A 9 -9.97 6.10 16.76
N ILE A 10 -10.01 5.31 15.68
CA ILE A 10 -10.29 5.80 14.33
C ILE A 10 -11.63 5.21 13.89
N GLU A 11 -12.53 6.08 13.46
CA GLU A 11 -13.79 5.70 12.84
C GLU A 11 -13.72 5.99 11.34
N ARG A 12 -14.13 5.03 10.51
CA ARG A 12 -14.26 5.21 9.06
C ARG A 12 -15.73 5.49 8.73
N GLY A 13 -15.97 6.51 7.91
CA GLY A 13 -17.32 6.83 7.46
C GLY A 13 -17.33 7.52 6.10
N GLU A 14 -18.47 8.10 5.76
CA GLU A 14 -18.65 8.91 4.55
C GLU A 14 -17.76 10.15 4.56
N LEU A 15 -17.61 10.78 3.39
CA LEU A 15 -16.85 12.01 3.27
C LEU A 15 -17.47 13.09 4.17
N VAL A 16 -16.61 13.75 4.95
CA VAL A 16 -17.02 14.89 5.76
C VAL A 16 -16.80 16.15 4.95
N GLU A 17 -17.78 17.04 4.90
CA GLU A 17 -17.61 18.33 4.25
C GLU A 17 -16.53 19.15 4.97
N LEU A 18 -15.48 19.52 4.24
CA LEU A 18 -14.39 20.35 4.73
C LEU A 18 -14.39 21.68 3.98
N HIS A 19 -13.86 22.72 4.62
CA HIS A 19 -13.79 24.05 4.04
C HIS A 19 -13.02 24.03 2.71
N SER A 20 -13.48 24.80 1.73
CA SER A 20 -12.91 24.81 0.36
C SER A 20 -11.42 25.19 0.30
N GLN A 21 -10.94 25.95 1.30
CA GLN A 21 -9.53 26.36 1.43
C GLN A 21 -8.67 25.35 2.21
N THR A 22 -9.23 24.25 2.70
CA THR A 22 -8.48 23.23 3.44
C THR A 22 -7.30 22.72 2.59
N PRO A 23 -6.09 22.59 3.16
CA PRO A 23 -4.96 22.03 2.45
C PRO A 23 -5.23 20.60 1.96
N ALA A 24 -4.97 20.38 0.67
CA ALA A 24 -5.09 19.09 0.00
C ALA A 24 -3.70 18.61 -0.44
N THR A 25 -3.47 17.31 -0.32
CA THR A 25 -2.34 16.62 -0.96
C THR A 25 -2.88 15.79 -2.10
N VAL A 26 -2.45 16.11 -3.31
CA VAL A 26 -2.89 15.46 -4.55
C VAL A 26 -1.77 14.58 -5.09
N TYR A 27 -2.13 13.37 -5.54
CA TYR A 27 -1.24 12.45 -6.24
C TYR A 27 -1.81 12.13 -7.62
N MET A 28 -1.09 12.50 -8.67
CA MET A 28 -1.42 12.16 -10.06
C MET A 28 -0.71 10.86 -10.45
N ASN A 29 -1.42 9.74 -10.45
CA ASN A 29 -0.87 8.40 -10.69
C ASN A 29 -1.46 7.79 -11.98
N GLY A 30 -1.00 8.27 -13.13
CA GLY A 30 -1.54 7.87 -14.42
C GLY A 30 -3.02 8.27 -14.55
N ASN A 31 -3.89 7.29 -14.76
CA ASN A 31 -5.34 7.50 -14.92
C ASN A 31 -6.09 7.71 -13.60
N ILE A 32 -5.42 7.58 -12.45
CA ILE A 32 -6.02 7.76 -11.13
C ILE A 32 -5.43 8.99 -10.45
N VAL A 33 -6.29 9.90 -10.01
CA VAL A 33 -5.93 11.03 -9.15
C VAL A 33 -6.42 10.73 -7.74
N GLU A 34 -5.54 10.85 -6.74
CA GLU A 34 -5.91 10.74 -5.34
C GLU A 34 -5.85 12.11 -4.67
N ILE A 35 -6.89 12.48 -3.94
CA ILE A 35 -6.93 13.70 -3.13
C ILE A 35 -7.04 13.28 -1.66
N VAL A 36 -6.17 13.84 -0.83
CA VAL A 36 -6.22 13.67 0.63
C VAL A 36 -6.32 15.03 1.27
N THR A 37 -7.40 15.31 1.98
CA THR A 37 -7.58 16.53 2.77
C THR A 37 -7.60 16.22 4.25
N LYS A 38 -7.12 17.16 5.06
CA LYS A 38 -7.07 17.03 6.52
C LYS A 38 -7.62 18.28 7.16
N ARG A 39 -8.53 18.14 8.12
CA ARG A 39 -9.13 19.29 8.84
C ARG A 39 -8.06 20.13 9.54
N SER A 40 -7.08 19.48 10.18
CA SER A 40 -5.96 20.16 10.83
C SER A 40 -4.68 19.36 10.69
N ASP A 41 -3.54 20.05 10.55
CA ASP A 41 -2.24 19.43 10.70
C ASP A 41 -1.93 19.27 12.20
N SER A 42 -1.75 18.02 12.64
CA SER A 42 -1.27 17.76 13.99
C SER A 42 0.22 18.07 14.06
N ASN A 43 0.54 19.24 14.61
CA ASN A 43 1.92 19.61 14.94
C ASN A 43 2.34 19.13 16.34
N LYS A 44 1.52 18.31 17.01
CA LYS A 44 1.77 17.94 18.42
C LYS A 44 3.07 17.17 18.65
N LEU A 45 3.60 16.51 17.62
CA LEU A 45 4.84 15.73 17.68
C LEU A 45 6.02 16.39 16.97
N ILE A 46 5.91 17.64 16.49
CA ILE A 46 7.02 18.31 15.78
C ILE A 46 8.27 18.47 16.66
N TYR A 47 8.08 18.50 17.97
CA TYR A 47 9.13 18.62 18.97
C TYR A 47 9.74 17.26 19.36
N CYS A 48 9.14 16.14 18.95
CA CYS A 48 9.58 14.81 19.33
C CYS A 48 10.53 14.24 18.27
N HIS A 49 11.82 14.22 18.57
CA HIS A 49 12.88 13.73 17.71
C HIS A 49 13.26 12.30 18.10
N ARG A 50 13.11 11.34 17.18
CA ARG A 50 13.51 9.95 17.43
C ARG A 50 15.00 9.84 17.72
N GLN A 51 15.34 9.03 18.72
CA GLN A 51 16.70 8.65 19.10
C GLN A 51 16.91 7.15 18.86
N THR A 52 18.13 6.67 19.11
CA THR A 52 18.46 5.25 19.01
C THR A 52 17.60 4.40 19.96
N GLY A 53 17.32 3.16 19.55
CA GLY A 53 16.45 2.26 20.31
C GLY A 53 15.00 2.72 20.31
N ASN A 54 14.40 2.81 21.50
CA ASN A 54 12.99 3.15 21.69
C ASN A 54 12.80 4.51 22.38
N ARG A 55 13.75 5.42 22.19
CA ARG A 55 13.77 6.72 22.86
C ARG A 55 13.43 7.84 21.89
N TYR A 56 12.87 8.91 22.41
CA TYR A 56 12.74 10.17 21.71
C TYR A 56 13.14 11.32 22.64
N TYR A 57 13.60 12.40 22.05
CA TYR A 57 13.86 13.66 22.73
C TYR A 57 12.74 14.64 22.39
N ASN A 58 12.10 15.21 23.40
CA ASN A 58 11.11 16.26 23.23
C ASN A 58 11.80 17.62 23.40
N SER A 59 12.03 18.34 22.30
CA SER A 59 12.69 19.64 22.31
C SER A 59 11.87 20.75 22.98
N LYS A 60 10.56 20.57 23.16
CA LYS A 60 9.69 21.52 23.88
C LYS A 60 9.81 21.38 25.39
N THR A 61 9.91 20.15 25.90
CA THR A 61 10.02 19.89 27.34
C THR A 61 11.46 19.72 27.81
N GLY A 62 12.40 19.55 26.87
CA GLY A 62 13.81 19.24 27.17
C GLY A 62 14.03 17.82 27.70
N THR A 63 13.02 16.94 27.66
CA THR A 63 13.06 15.62 28.29
C THR A 63 13.17 14.49 27.28
N TYR A 64 13.74 13.38 27.74
CA TYR A 64 13.72 12.12 27.01
C TYR A 64 12.50 11.30 27.43
N GLY A 65 11.80 10.73 26.46
CA GLY A 65 10.76 9.73 26.66
C GLY A 65 11.11 8.43 25.96
N SER A 66 10.34 7.38 26.27
CA SER A 66 10.38 6.10 25.55
C SER A 66 9.05 5.84 24.83
N TYR A 67 9.10 4.98 23.82
CA TYR A 67 7.91 4.44 23.14
C TYR A 67 8.00 2.92 23.08
N ASN A 68 6.86 2.25 22.94
CA ASN A 68 6.85 0.80 22.82
C ASN A 68 7.44 0.38 21.48
N LYS A 69 8.35 -0.61 21.49
CA LYS A 69 8.81 -1.26 20.26
C LYS A 69 7.69 -2.17 19.76
N TYR A 70 7.50 -2.18 18.46
CA TYR A 70 6.68 -3.17 17.79
C TYR A 70 7.54 -4.42 17.59
N ASP A 71 7.18 -5.55 18.20
CA ASP A 71 7.91 -6.82 18.07
C ASP A 71 7.54 -7.56 16.79
N LYS A 72 6.30 -7.39 16.31
CA LYS A 72 5.80 -7.99 15.07
C LYS A 72 5.35 -6.92 14.08
N ARG A 73 5.44 -7.25 12.80
CA ARG A 73 4.99 -6.35 11.73
C ARG A 73 3.48 -6.09 11.78
N MET A 74 2.70 -7.07 12.25
CA MET A 74 1.26 -6.91 12.49
C MET A 74 0.96 -5.77 13.46
N ASP A 75 1.85 -5.51 14.41
CA ASP A 75 1.67 -4.44 15.40
C ASP A 75 1.80 -3.04 14.75
N SER A 76 2.27 -2.98 13.49
CA SER A 76 2.31 -1.76 12.65
C SER A 76 1.50 -1.94 11.36
N THR A 77 0.23 -2.35 11.49
CA THR A 77 -0.74 -2.39 10.37
C THR A 77 -0.72 -1.10 9.55
N ASP A 78 -0.59 0.06 10.19
CA ASP A 78 -0.48 1.35 9.53
C ASP A 78 0.77 1.51 8.65
N GLY A 79 1.92 0.98 9.08
CA GLY A 79 3.16 0.99 8.30
C GLY A 79 3.04 0.12 7.04
N ILE A 80 2.38 -1.04 7.17
CA ILE A 80 2.04 -1.91 6.05
C ILE A 80 1.12 -1.19 5.09
N ARG A 81 0.01 -0.61 5.57
CA ARG A 81 -0.95 0.13 4.76
C ARG A 81 -0.29 1.27 4.00
N LYS A 82 0.55 2.08 4.66
CA LYS A 82 1.32 3.14 3.99
C LYS A 82 2.21 2.58 2.88
N SER A 83 2.86 1.44 3.12
CA SER A 83 3.69 0.77 2.11
C SER A 83 2.86 0.29 0.91
N LEU A 84 1.69 -0.30 1.16
CA LEU A 84 0.76 -0.78 0.13
C LEU A 84 0.11 0.36 -0.65
N THR A 85 -0.28 1.45 0.02
CA THR A 85 -0.78 2.67 -0.63
C THR A 85 0.29 3.23 -1.57
N THR A 86 1.54 3.26 -1.11
CA THR A 86 2.67 3.71 -1.95
C THR A 86 2.89 2.78 -3.13
N LEU A 87 2.81 1.46 -2.93
CA LEU A 87 2.88 0.46 -4.00
C LEU A 87 1.77 0.66 -5.04
N ARG A 88 0.51 0.83 -4.61
CA ARG A 88 -0.63 1.13 -5.48
C ARG A 88 -0.35 2.34 -6.37
N ARG A 89 0.12 3.43 -5.77
CA ARG A 89 0.48 4.66 -6.49
C ARG A 89 1.62 4.43 -7.48
N ILE A 90 2.65 3.68 -7.09
CA ILE A 90 3.76 3.32 -7.98
C ILE A 90 3.24 2.53 -9.18
N ILE A 91 2.40 1.52 -8.95
CA ILE A 91 1.85 0.69 -10.04
C ILE A 91 1.03 1.56 -10.98
N ASN A 92 0.07 2.33 -10.47
CA ASN A 92 -0.81 3.16 -11.30
C ASN A 92 -0.06 4.27 -12.07
N LEU A 93 1.07 4.74 -11.54
CA LEU A 93 1.92 5.72 -12.22
C LEU A 93 2.78 5.11 -13.34
N ASN A 94 3.05 3.80 -13.30
CA ASN A 94 4.05 3.17 -14.15
C ASN A 94 3.52 2.12 -15.10
N PHE A 95 2.31 1.60 -14.87
CA PHE A 95 1.73 0.51 -15.64
C PHE A 95 0.34 0.91 -16.12
N SER A 96 0.14 0.89 -17.44
CA SER A 96 -1.12 1.20 -18.12
C SER A 96 -1.83 -0.03 -18.66
N GLY A 97 -1.12 -1.16 -18.76
CA GLY A 97 -1.54 -2.35 -19.45
C GLY A 97 -1.37 -2.28 -20.97
N ASP A 98 -0.32 -1.62 -21.45
CA ASP A 98 0.02 -1.67 -22.88
C ASP A 98 0.82 -2.93 -23.23
N ASP A 99 1.10 -3.09 -24.51
CA ASP A 99 1.72 -4.30 -25.05
C ASP A 99 3.18 -4.51 -24.65
N SER A 100 3.83 -3.50 -24.05
CA SER A 100 5.17 -3.60 -23.50
C SER A 100 5.20 -4.18 -22.08
N GLU A 101 4.04 -4.49 -21.51
CA GLU A 101 3.90 -4.87 -20.11
C GLU A 101 3.46 -6.32 -19.90
N LEU A 102 4.06 -6.99 -18.91
CA LEU A 102 3.70 -8.34 -18.50
C LEU A 102 3.50 -8.44 -16.99
N PHE A 103 2.62 -9.35 -16.59
CA PHE A 103 2.46 -9.78 -15.22
C PHE A 103 2.93 -11.22 -15.05
N LEU A 104 3.94 -11.42 -14.22
CA LEU A 104 4.47 -12.73 -13.86
C LEU A 104 4.07 -13.12 -12.45
N THR A 105 3.87 -14.42 -12.24
CA THR A 105 3.79 -15.03 -10.91
C THR A 105 4.81 -16.15 -10.82
N LEU A 106 5.71 -16.09 -9.84
CA LEU A 106 6.69 -17.13 -9.53
C LEU A 106 6.30 -17.80 -8.23
N THR A 107 6.08 -19.11 -8.26
CA THR A 107 5.76 -19.93 -7.08
C THR A 107 6.83 -21.00 -6.89
N TYR A 108 7.08 -21.37 -5.64
CA TYR A 108 7.92 -22.51 -5.31
C TYR A 108 7.12 -23.82 -5.41
N ALA A 109 7.76 -24.89 -5.87
CA ALA A 109 7.17 -26.24 -5.85
C ALA A 109 7.10 -26.81 -4.44
N THR A 110 8.02 -26.39 -3.57
CA THR A 110 8.05 -26.75 -2.15
C THR A 110 7.60 -25.57 -1.28
N TRP A 111 7.19 -25.84 -0.05
CA TRP A 111 6.88 -24.77 0.90
C TRP A 111 8.11 -23.88 1.16
N MET A 112 7.91 -22.57 1.14
CA MET A 112 8.98 -21.57 1.19
C MET A 112 8.68 -20.54 2.28
N ASN A 113 9.47 -20.49 3.34
CA ASN A 113 9.35 -19.50 4.42
C ASN A 113 10.61 -18.62 4.58
N ASP A 114 11.71 -18.96 3.90
CA ASP A 114 12.97 -18.24 3.97
C ASP A 114 12.95 -16.99 3.08
N THR A 115 12.85 -15.83 3.73
CA THR A 115 12.82 -14.54 3.05
C THR A 115 14.15 -14.12 2.43
N THR A 116 15.28 -14.62 2.94
CA THR A 116 16.60 -14.32 2.39
C THR A 116 16.76 -15.05 1.08
N ARG A 117 16.52 -16.36 1.08
CA ARG A 117 16.53 -17.19 -0.13
C ARG A 117 15.53 -16.69 -1.18
N LEU A 118 14.33 -16.26 -0.76
CA LEU A 118 13.33 -15.66 -1.66
C LEU A 118 13.92 -14.51 -2.49
N TYR A 119 14.66 -13.61 -1.85
CA TYR A 119 15.26 -12.46 -2.53
C TYR A 119 16.47 -12.83 -3.38
N GLU A 120 17.28 -13.79 -2.95
CA GLU A 120 18.42 -14.26 -3.74
C GLU A 120 17.97 -14.97 -5.01
N ASP A 121 16.99 -15.86 -4.91
CA ASP A 121 16.42 -16.59 -6.04
C ASP A 121 15.77 -15.62 -7.03
N PHE A 122 15.02 -14.62 -6.54
CA PHE A 122 14.51 -13.56 -7.39
C PHE A 122 15.63 -12.78 -8.10
N ASN A 123 16.72 -12.49 -7.40
CA ASN A 123 17.83 -11.76 -7.98
C ASN A 123 18.53 -12.59 -9.07
N ARG A 124 18.69 -13.91 -8.87
CA ARG A 124 19.20 -14.84 -9.89
C ARG A 124 18.28 -14.87 -11.11
N PHE A 125 16.98 -15.09 -10.91
CA PHE A 125 15.97 -15.07 -11.99
C PHE A 125 16.01 -13.76 -12.79
N LYS A 126 15.93 -12.61 -12.10
CA LYS A 126 15.93 -11.29 -12.73
C LYS A 126 17.22 -11.05 -13.51
N THR A 127 18.37 -11.41 -12.94
CA THR A 127 19.67 -11.24 -13.61
C THR A 127 19.76 -12.10 -14.85
N ALA A 128 19.31 -13.36 -14.78
CA ALA A 128 19.24 -14.26 -15.93
C ALA A 128 18.29 -13.74 -17.02
N LEU A 129 17.11 -13.25 -16.64
CA LEU A 129 16.13 -12.70 -17.59
C LEU A 129 16.66 -11.44 -18.30
N ARG A 130 17.50 -10.64 -17.63
CA ARG A 130 18.15 -9.45 -18.19
C ARG A 130 19.15 -9.72 -19.29
N TYR A 131 19.61 -10.96 -19.47
CA TYR A 131 20.41 -11.33 -20.65
C TYR A 131 19.57 -11.45 -21.92
N TYR A 132 18.25 -11.64 -21.79
CA TYR A 132 17.34 -11.80 -22.92
C TYR A 132 16.53 -10.53 -23.19
N TYR A 133 16.20 -9.76 -22.15
CA TYR A 133 15.30 -8.61 -22.26
C TYR A 133 15.80 -7.43 -21.41
N SER A 134 15.66 -6.21 -21.95
CA SER A 134 15.80 -4.97 -21.18
C SER A 134 14.45 -4.58 -20.59
N PHE A 135 14.34 -4.53 -19.26
CA PHE A 135 13.06 -4.24 -18.60
C PHE A 135 13.21 -3.54 -17.25
N GLU A 136 12.18 -2.79 -16.90
CA GLU A 136 11.90 -2.28 -15.57
C GLU A 136 10.87 -3.18 -14.87
N TYR A 137 10.88 -3.22 -13.53
CA TYR A 137 10.02 -4.11 -12.78
C TYR A 137 9.53 -3.53 -11.45
N VAL A 138 8.36 -4.00 -11.03
CA VAL A 138 7.89 -3.98 -9.64
C VAL A 138 7.67 -5.44 -9.20
N CYS A 139 8.39 -5.90 -8.19
CA CYS A 139 8.27 -7.24 -7.62
C CYS A 139 7.68 -7.15 -6.22
N ILE A 140 6.66 -7.95 -5.94
CA ILE A 140 5.87 -7.98 -4.71
C ILE A 140 5.98 -9.40 -4.16
N ALA A 141 6.54 -9.52 -2.96
CA ALA A 141 6.55 -10.79 -2.22
C ALA A 141 5.25 -10.90 -1.43
N GLU A 142 4.48 -11.95 -1.70
CA GLU A 142 3.19 -12.21 -1.06
C GLU A 142 3.21 -13.64 -0.48
N PRO A 143 2.72 -13.84 0.76
CA PRO A 143 2.49 -15.18 1.28
C PRO A 143 1.19 -15.76 0.69
N GLN A 144 1.21 -17.04 0.36
CA GLN A 144 0.02 -17.82 0.05
C GLN A 144 -0.85 -18.01 1.31
N GLY A 145 -2.04 -18.61 1.15
CA GLY A 145 -2.91 -18.92 2.30
C GLY A 145 -2.23 -19.81 3.36
N THR A 146 -1.31 -20.66 2.92
CA THR A 146 -0.47 -21.54 3.76
C THR A 146 0.74 -20.84 4.38
N GLY A 147 0.94 -19.55 4.10
CA GLY A 147 2.12 -18.79 4.53
C GLY A 147 3.36 -18.99 3.64
N SER A 148 3.33 -19.91 2.67
CA SER A 148 4.43 -20.09 1.71
C SER A 148 4.62 -18.84 0.85
N TRP A 149 5.85 -18.39 0.64
CA TRP A 149 6.15 -17.21 -0.18
C TRP A 149 6.01 -17.49 -1.67
N HIS A 150 5.43 -16.53 -2.38
CA HIS A 150 5.48 -16.42 -3.84
C HIS A 150 5.73 -14.95 -4.24
N MET A 151 6.00 -14.73 -5.53
CA MET A 151 6.27 -13.40 -6.04
C MET A 151 5.36 -13.04 -7.21
N HIS A 152 4.86 -11.82 -7.17
CA HIS A 152 4.14 -11.16 -8.25
C HIS A 152 5.04 -10.09 -8.85
N ILE A 153 5.24 -10.12 -10.16
CA ILE A 153 6.19 -9.23 -10.84
C ILE A 153 5.46 -8.55 -11.99
N LEU A 154 5.39 -7.22 -11.96
CA LEU A 154 5.03 -6.42 -13.11
C LEU A 154 6.32 -6.06 -13.85
N LEU A 155 6.38 -6.35 -15.14
CA LEU A 155 7.48 -6.03 -16.04
C LEU A 155 7.02 -5.03 -17.09
N LYS A 156 7.91 -4.14 -17.50
CA LYS A 156 7.71 -3.32 -18.70
C LYS A 156 9.02 -3.08 -19.44
N GLN A 157 8.97 -3.03 -20.76
CA GLN A 157 10.09 -2.49 -21.53
C GLN A 157 10.08 -0.96 -21.49
N SER A 158 11.27 -0.37 -21.62
CA SER A 158 11.40 1.10 -21.54
C SER A 158 11.28 1.79 -22.90
N ASP A 159 11.47 1.05 -23.98
CA ASP A 159 11.37 1.52 -25.37
C ASP A 159 9.95 1.43 -25.94
N GLY A 160 9.01 0.83 -25.21
CA GLY A 160 7.61 0.67 -25.61
C GLY A 160 7.37 -0.47 -26.60
N ASN A 161 8.39 -1.26 -26.91
CA ASN A 161 8.24 -2.43 -27.79
C ASN A 161 7.42 -3.52 -27.10
N GLU A 162 6.76 -4.35 -27.90
CA GLU A 162 5.98 -5.48 -27.38
C GLU A 162 6.87 -6.41 -26.55
N LEU A 163 6.44 -6.67 -25.32
CA LEU A 163 7.11 -7.60 -24.43
C LEU A 163 6.45 -8.97 -24.48
N TYR A 164 7.11 -9.90 -25.16
CA TYR A 164 6.75 -11.31 -25.16
C TYR A 164 7.88 -12.15 -24.57
N ILE A 165 7.55 -12.98 -23.58
CA ILE A 165 8.51 -13.92 -22.97
C ILE A 165 7.95 -15.33 -23.10
N PRO A 166 8.58 -16.21 -23.91
CA PRO A 166 8.20 -17.61 -24.01
C PRO A 166 8.19 -18.29 -22.64
N LYS A 167 7.15 -19.09 -22.39
CA LYS A 167 7.00 -19.85 -21.14
C LYS A 167 8.20 -20.77 -20.87
N SER A 168 8.76 -21.38 -21.92
CA SER A 168 9.96 -22.22 -21.82
C SER A 168 11.18 -21.48 -21.25
N ILE A 169 11.35 -20.19 -21.57
CA ILE A 169 12.41 -19.36 -20.98
C ILE A 169 12.12 -19.13 -19.49
N LEU A 170 10.88 -18.78 -19.13
CA LEU A 170 10.52 -18.57 -17.72
C LEU A 170 10.74 -19.81 -16.87
N ASP A 171 10.33 -20.98 -17.36
CA ASP A 171 10.51 -22.26 -16.64
C ASP A 171 11.98 -22.63 -16.49
N LYS A 172 12.79 -22.40 -17.54
CA LYS A 172 14.25 -22.60 -17.48
C LYS A 172 14.91 -21.67 -16.45
N LEU A 173 14.46 -20.41 -16.39
CA LEU A 173 15.05 -19.40 -15.50
C LEU A 173 14.52 -19.46 -14.06
N TRP A 174 13.40 -20.14 -13.82
CA TRP A 174 12.82 -20.34 -12.49
C TRP A 174 12.77 -21.84 -12.12
N PRO A 175 13.92 -22.47 -11.80
CA PRO A 175 13.99 -23.90 -11.52
C PRO A 175 13.37 -24.31 -10.17
N HIS A 176 12.89 -23.34 -9.38
CA HIS A 176 12.40 -23.57 -8.02
C HIS A 176 10.91 -23.96 -7.96
N GLY A 177 10.21 -23.93 -9.09
CA GLY A 177 8.79 -24.28 -9.14
C GLY A 177 8.14 -23.83 -10.44
N PHE A 178 7.07 -23.05 -10.33
CA PHE A 178 6.23 -22.70 -11.47
C PHE A 178 6.29 -21.21 -11.75
N ALA A 179 6.44 -20.86 -13.03
CA ALA A 179 6.22 -19.51 -13.51
C ALA A 179 4.86 -19.43 -14.21
N PHE A 180 4.17 -18.31 -14.08
CA PHE A 180 2.97 -18.00 -14.84
C PHE A 180 3.12 -16.61 -15.44
N VAL A 181 2.66 -16.41 -16.67
CA VAL A 181 2.68 -15.13 -17.38
C VAL A 181 1.26 -14.77 -17.80
N LYS A 182 0.92 -13.50 -17.65
CA LYS A 182 -0.34 -12.89 -18.12
C LYS A 182 -0.05 -11.52 -18.71
N ARG A 183 -0.89 -11.11 -19.67
CA ARG A 183 -0.89 -9.73 -20.16
C ARG A 183 -1.62 -8.81 -19.19
N LEU A 184 -1.18 -7.56 -19.16
CA LEU A 184 -1.96 -6.46 -18.63
C LEU A 184 -2.78 -5.86 -19.81
N PRO A 185 -3.98 -5.29 -19.58
CA PRO A 185 -4.65 -5.18 -18.29
C PRO A 185 -5.50 -6.42 -17.98
N PHE A 186 -5.34 -7.04 -16.80
CA PHE A 186 -6.24 -8.11 -16.30
C PHE A 186 -7.33 -7.64 -15.31
N VAL A 187 -7.32 -6.37 -14.89
CA VAL A 187 -8.33 -5.68 -14.04
C VAL A 187 -8.29 -4.17 -14.32
N ASP A 188 -9.32 -3.40 -13.99
CA ASP A 188 -9.32 -1.94 -14.26
C ASP A 188 -8.30 -1.13 -13.42
N ASN A 189 -7.93 -1.60 -12.23
CA ASN A 189 -6.99 -0.92 -11.34
C ASN A 189 -6.04 -1.92 -10.66
N PHE A 190 -4.89 -2.17 -11.31
CA PHE A 190 -3.86 -3.09 -10.81
C PHE A 190 -3.33 -2.71 -9.45
N GLY A 191 -3.13 -1.42 -9.20
CA GLY A 191 -2.68 -0.96 -7.89
C GLY A 191 -3.67 -1.32 -6.78
N ALA A 192 -4.98 -1.17 -7.04
CA ALA A 192 -6.03 -1.58 -6.10
C ALA A 192 -6.06 -3.10 -5.89
N TYR A 193 -5.79 -3.90 -6.93
CA TYR A 193 -5.70 -5.36 -6.82
C TYR A 193 -4.66 -5.81 -5.80
N PHE A 194 -3.47 -5.21 -5.76
CA PHE A 194 -2.45 -5.55 -4.75
C PHE A 194 -2.74 -4.93 -3.37
N TYR A 195 -3.35 -3.75 -3.33
CA TYR A 195 -3.73 -3.10 -2.07
C TYR A 195 -4.81 -3.90 -1.33
N ALA A 196 -5.93 -4.22 -2.00
CA ALA A 196 -7.07 -4.91 -1.41
C ALA A 196 -6.71 -6.31 -0.88
N ARG A 197 -5.77 -7.01 -1.53
CA ARG A 197 -5.31 -8.33 -1.09
C ARG A 197 -4.50 -8.31 0.21
N LEU A 198 -3.99 -7.15 0.63
CA LEU A 198 -3.05 -7.05 1.74
C LEU A 198 -3.50 -6.07 2.84
N ALA A 199 -4.39 -5.12 2.57
CA ALA A 199 -4.71 -4.03 3.50
C ALA A 199 -5.94 -4.26 4.41
N ASP A 200 -6.80 -5.23 4.11
CA ASP A 200 -8.05 -5.51 4.84
C ASP A 200 -7.82 -6.29 6.14
N ALA A 201 -7.07 -5.66 7.05
CA ALA A 201 -6.95 -6.11 8.44
C ALA A 201 -7.83 -5.31 9.41
N ASP A 202 -8.52 -4.26 8.95
CA ASP A 202 -9.46 -3.47 9.80
C ASP A 202 -10.84 -4.15 9.92
N THR A 203 -11.16 -5.12 9.06
CA THR A 203 -12.38 -5.96 9.16
C THR A 203 -12.20 -7.19 10.05
N ILE A 204 -11.06 -7.34 10.73
CA ILE A 204 -10.86 -8.42 11.73
C ILE A 204 -11.42 -7.96 13.09
N THR A 205 -12.64 -7.42 13.10
CA THR A 205 -13.56 -7.69 14.18
C THR A 205 -14.34 -8.90 13.71
N PRO A 206 -14.29 -10.06 14.40
CA PRO A 206 -15.21 -11.14 14.10
C PRO A 206 -16.63 -10.55 14.21
N VAL A 207 -17.31 -10.38 13.08
CA VAL A 207 -18.76 -10.37 13.12
C VAL A 207 -19.08 -11.85 13.32
N ASP A 208 -19.34 -12.21 14.58
CA ASP A 208 -19.87 -13.53 14.91
C ASP A 208 -21.05 -13.80 13.97
N ASP A 209 -20.98 -14.95 13.29
CA ASP A 209 -22.01 -15.58 12.43
C ASP A 209 -22.19 -15.12 10.96
N GLY A 210 -21.19 -14.47 10.33
CA GLY A 210 -21.20 -14.18 8.88
C GLY A 210 -20.27 -15.07 8.01
N PRO A 211 -20.54 -15.28 6.71
CA PRO A 211 -19.62 -15.98 5.81
C PRO A 211 -18.34 -15.17 5.57
N VAL A 212 -17.19 -15.77 5.90
CA VAL A 212 -15.87 -15.14 5.74
C VAL A 212 -15.62 -14.76 4.28
N THR A 213 -15.36 -13.48 4.03
CA THR A 213 -15.09 -12.94 2.71
C THR A 213 -13.67 -13.31 2.23
N LYS A 214 -13.48 -13.37 0.91
CA LYS A 214 -12.13 -13.53 0.31
C LYS A 214 -11.16 -12.42 0.71
N SER A 215 -11.67 -11.25 1.12
CA SER A 215 -10.85 -10.13 1.58
C SER A 215 -10.27 -10.39 2.96
N GLU A 216 -11.10 -10.83 3.91
CA GLU A 216 -10.69 -11.18 5.27
C GLU A 216 -9.67 -12.33 5.29
N ILE A 217 -9.90 -13.37 4.48
CA ILE A 217 -8.93 -14.49 4.33
C ILE A 217 -7.56 -13.96 3.90
N LYS A 218 -7.52 -12.98 2.99
CA LYS A 218 -6.26 -12.44 2.47
C LYS A 218 -5.62 -11.41 3.39
N GLY A 219 -6.41 -10.55 4.04
CA GLY A 219 -5.94 -9.61 5.06
C GLY A 219 -5.32 -10.33 6.27
N SER A 220 -5.85 -11.50 6.64
CA SER A 220 -5.29 -12.35 7.69
C SER A 220 -3.82 -12.77 7.43
N ARG A 221 -3.36 -12.73 6.17
CA ARG A 221 -2.00 -13.09 5.76
C ARG A 221 -0.96 -12.05 6.16
N LEU A 222 -1.36 -10.87 6.63
CA LEU A 222 -0.43 -9.90 7.22
C LEU A 222 0.41 -10.51 8.36
N ARG A 223 -0.13 -11.54 9.03
CA ARG A 223 0.59 -12.32 10.05
C ARG A 223 1.86 -13.02 9.59
N PHE A 224 1.96 -13.31 8.30
CA PHE A 224 3.12 -14.02 7.76
C PHE A 224 4.29 -13.10 7.43
N TYR A 225 4.10 -11.78 7.42
CA TYR A 225 5.19 -10.85 7.12
C TYR A 225 6.08 -10.63 8.35
N PRO A 226 7.40 -10.95 8.28
CA PRO A 226 8.33 -10.67 9.36
C PRO A 226 8.45 -9.16 9.62
N ALA A 227 8.91 -8.82 10.83
CA ALA A 227 9.29 -7.45 11.15
C ALA A 227 10.29 -6.91 10.11
N HIS A 228 10.16 -5.63 9.76
CA HIS A 228 11.02 -4.93 8.80
C HIS A 228 11.11 -5.54 7.38
N PHE A 229 10.26 -6.51 7.03
CA PHE A 229 10.29 -7.13 5.70
C PHE A 229 9.91 -6.13 4.60
N ARG A 230 10.55 -6.19 3.44
CA ARG A 230 10.25 -5.30 2.32
C ARG A 230 9.24 -5.95 1.37
N ILE A 231 7.96 -5.59 1.49
CA ILE A 231 6.84 -6.19 0.71
C ILE A 231 7.10 -6.12 -0.79
N TYR A 232 7.68 -5.00 -1.27
CA TYR A 232 7.95 -4.82 -2.68
C TYR A 232 9.30 -4.16 -2.96
N ARG A 233 9.83 -4.49 -4.13
CA ARG A 233 11.06 -3.95 -4.70
C ARG A 233 10.77 -3.48 -6.12
N CYS A 234 11.52 -2.51 -6.60
CA CYS A 234 11.40 -2.02 -7.96
C CYS A 234 12.75 -1.59 -8.48
N SER A 235 12.91 -1.67 -9.81
CA SER A 235 14.07 -1.14 -10.51
C SER A 235 14.12 0.40 -10.46
N ARG A 236 15.26 0.94 -10.89
CA ARG A 236 15.58 2.37 -10.77
C ARG A 236 14.72 3.26 -11.69
N GLY A 237 14.32 2.76 -12.86
CA GLY A 237 13.50 3.49 -13.82
C GLY A 237 12.01 3.56 -13.46
N ILE A 238 11.56 2.85 -12.42
CA ILE A 238 10.19 2.97 -11.90
C ILE A 238 9.99 4.34 -11.22
N LYS A 239 9.09 5.14 -11.78
CA LYS A 239 8.74 6.48 -11.27
C LYS A 239 8.10 6.39 -9.89
N ARG A 240 8.44 7.34 -9.01
CA ARG A 240 7.86 7.46 -7.67
C ARG A 240 6.73 8.50 -7.66
N PRO A 241 5.61 8.23 -6.97
CA PRO A 241 4.53 9.20 -6.85
C PRO A 241 5.00 10.44 -6.09
N LYS A 242 4.76 11.62 -6.65
CA LYS A 242 5.13 12.91 -6.05
C LYS A 242 3.87 13.60 -5.52
N PRO A 243 3.81 14.00 -4.24
CA PRO A 243 2.70 14.77 -3.72
C PRO A 243 2.74 16.20 -4.25
N VAL A 244 1.57 16.73 -4.63
CA VAL A 244 1.37 18.16 -4.92
C VAL A 244 0.46 18.73 -3.84
N LYS A 245 0.91 19.77 -3.13
CA LYS A 245 0.09 20.48 -2.15
C LYS A 245 -0.66 21.62 -2.84
N MET A 246 -1.95 21.74 -2.61
CA MET A 246 -2.81 22.81 -3.13
C MET A 246 -4.03 22.98 -2.24
N LYS A 247 -4.90 23.96 -2.52
CA LYS A 247 -6.18 24.10 -1.82
C LYS A 247 -7.19 23.05 -2.31
N TYR A 248 -8.10 22.61 -1.44
CA TYR A 248 -9.09 21.61 -1.82
C TYR A 248 -9.95 22.04 -3.01
N CYS A 249 -10.36 23.32 -3.07
CA CYS A 249 -11.10 23.86 -4.21
C CYS A 249 -10.33 23.78 -5.54
N GLU A 250 -9.01 23.92 -5.52
CA GLU A 250 -8.16 23.76 -6.71
C GLU A 250 -8.06 22.30 -7.10
N ALA A 251 -7.87 21.41 -6.12
CA ALA A 251 -7.85 19.96 -6.34
C ALA A 251 -9.16 19.46 -6.96
N ARG A 252 -10.31 19.97 -6.49
CA ARG A 252 -11.64 19.63 -7.04
C ARG A 252 -11.84 20.12 -8.47
N LYS A 253 -11.23 21.25 -8.86
CA LYS A 253 -11.24 21.71 -10.26
C LYS A 253 -10.47 20.75 -11.18
N LEU A 254 -9.35 20.18 -10.72
CA LEU A 254 -8.54 19.23 -11.51
C LEU A 254 -9.28 17.94 -11.86
N VAL A 255 -10.20 17.52 -11.00
CA VAL A 255 -10.97 16.27 -11.15
C VAL A 255 -12.44 16.52 -11.50
N ARG A 256 -12.78 17.74 -11.94
CA ARG A 256 -14.18 18.14 -12.21
C ARG A 256 -14.89 17.19 -13.17
N ASP A 257 -14.17 16.76 -14.21
CA ASP A 257 -14.72 15.91 -15.27
C ASP A 257 -14.31 14.43 -15.08
N TYR A 258 -13.81 14.06 -13.89
CA TYR A 258 -13.36 12.71 -13.59
C TYR A 258 -14.43 11.96 -12.80
N GLU A 259 -14.48 10.64 -12.96
CA GLU A 259 -15.40 9.79 -12.22
C GLU A 259 -14.87 9.55 -10.80
N GLU A 260 -15.65 9.87 -9.77
CA GLU A 260 -15.30 9.50 -8.40
C GLU A 260 -15.47 7.99 -8.20
N VAL A 261 -14.37 7.31 -7.87
CA VAL A 261 -14.37 5.85 -7.67
C VAL A 261 -14.31 5.43 -6.21
N VAL A 262 -13.77 6.28 -5.34
CA VAL A 262 -13.69 6.03 -3.89
C VAL A 262 -13.76 7.36 -3.16
N GLY A 263 -14.64 7.45 -2.16
CA GLY A 263 -14.71 8.57 -1.22
C GLY A 263 -14.99 8.04 0.19
N TYR A 264 -14.13 8.37 1.17
CA TYR A 264 -14.39 8.10 2.59
C TYR A 264 -13.58 9.01 3.50
N SER A 265 -14.01 9.14 4.76
CA SER A 265 -13.28 9.84 5.80
C SER A 265 -12.76 8.89 6.88
N LYS A 266 -11.67 9.31 7.54
CA LYS A 266 -11.21 8.77 8.82
C LYS A 266 -11.30 9.88 9.87
N LYS A 267 -12.16 9.68 10.87
CA LYS A 267 -12.26 10.55 12.05
C LYS A 267 -11.36 10.00 13.14
N ILE A 268 -10.52 10.84 13.71
CA ILE A 268 -9.71 10.52 14.89
C ILE A 268 -10.48 11.04 16.08
N ILE A 269 -10.93 10.14 16.95
CA ILE A 269 -11.83 10.43 18.07
C ILE A 269 -11.12 10.09 19.38
N HIS A 270 -11.21 10.99 20.34
CA HIS A 270 -10.77 10.78 21.71
C HIS A 270 -12.00 10.61 22.60
N GLN A 271 -12.01 9.54 23.39
CA GLN A 271 -12.99 9.30 24.43
C GLN A 271 -12.32 9.49 25.79
N ASP A 272 -12.90 10.35 26.63
CA ASP A 272 -12.43 10.57 27.99
C ASP A 272 -12.98 9.52 28.98
N SER A 273 -12.59 9.64 30.26
CA SER A 273 -13.03 8.73 31.32
C SER A 273 -14.52 8.81 31.64
N SER A 274 -15.20 9.90 31.25
CA SER A 274 -16.65 10.07 31.38
C SER A 274 -17.43 9.40 30.24
N GLY A 275 -16.73 9.03 29.17
CA GLY A 275 -17.31 8.49 27.94
C GLY A 275 -17.61 9.57 26.89
N GLU A 276 -17.31 10.84 27.16
CA GLU A 276 -17.48 11.92 26.20
C GLU A 276 -16.49 11.76 25.04
N GLN A 277 -16.99 11.89 23.81
CA GLN A 277 -16.21 11.70 22.60
C GLN A 277 -15.99 13.02 21.86
N THR A 278 -14.72 13.38 21.66
CA THR A 278 -14.31 14.57 20.91
C THR A 278 -13.59 14.18 19.61
N VAL A 279 -14.04 14.74 18.49
CA VAL A 279 -13.36 14.57 17.20
C VAL A 279 -12.10 15.44 17.16
N LEU A 280 -10.93 14.80 17.27
CA LEU A 280 -9.63 15.47 17.24
C LEU A 280 -9.23 15.92 15.83
N ASN A 281 -9.55 15.12 14.81
CA ASN A 281 -9.21 15.43 13.42
C ASN A 281 -10.05 14.61 12.45
N VAL A 282 -10.11 15.06 11.20
CA VAL A 282 -10.77 14.36 10.09
C VAL A 282 -9.84 14.35 8.89
N ILE A 283 -9.71 13.20 8.25
CA ILE A 283 -8.93 13.02 7.02
C ILE A 283 -9.84 12.43 5.96
N ASN A 284 -10.09 13.15 4.87
CA ASN A 284 -10.80 12.60 3.73
C ASN A 284 -9.82 11.98 2.74
N TYR A 285 -10.25 10.89 2.11
CA TYR A 285 -9.56 10.19 1.05
C TYR A 285 -10.51 10.05 -0.12
N GLU A 286 -10.13 10.66 -1.25
CA GLU A 286 -10.90 10.63 -2.48
C GLU A 286 -10.02 10.07 -3.60
N GLN A 287 -10.60 9.29 -4.50
CA GLN A 287 -9.96 8.80 -5.72
C GLN A 287 -10.87 9.05 -6.90
N TYR A 288 -10.27 9.57 -7.97
CA TYR A 288 -10.94 9.91 -9.21
C TYR A 288 -10.26 9.20 -10.37
N LYS A 289 -11.06 8.65 -11.28
CA LYS A 289 -10.61 8.00 -12.51
C LYS A 289 -10.82 8.95 -13.68
N LYS A 290 -9.76 9.19 -14.44
CA LYS A 290 -9.85 9.98 -15.68
C LYS A 290 -10.76 9.27 -16.68
N PRO A 291 -11.68 9.97 -17.37
CA PRO A 291 -12.48 9.38 -18.44
C PRO A 291 -11.56 8.79 -19.51
N ARG A 292 -11.93 7.62 -20.06
CA ARG A 292 -11.25 7.10 -21.25
C ARG A 292 -11.58 8.05 -22.41
N CYS A 293 -10.54 8.57 -23.06
CA CYS A 293 -10.68 9.27 -24.34
C CYS A 293 -11.00 8.25 -25.44
#